data_AF-A0A7J8IHK9-F1
#
_entry.id   AF-A0A7J8IHK9-F1
#
_cell.length_a   1.000
_cell.length_b   1.000
_cell.length_c   1.000
_cell.angle_alpha   90.00
_cell.angle_beta   90.00
_cell.angle_gamma   90.00
#
_symmetry.space_group_name_H-M   'P 1'
#
loop_
_entity.id
_entity.type
_entity.pdbx_description
1 polymer ?
#
loop_
_entity_poly.entity_id
_entity_poly.type
_entity_poly.pdbx_seq_one_letter_code
_entity_poly.pdbx_strand_id
1 'polypeptide(L)'
;MEANTLGSVTPRKPVLSVSARKIKDNAADWHNLILKWEALSDAGFATANNIANTKVSLLSKDRTELESSDGHAEKTHPEYSEELEELCEQLRATLDGLTKIQVKMEKLSSTTKGVCELENYHYGAEGGRPVLFHTWPTAHFCA
;
A
#
# COMPACT_ATOMS: atom_id res chain seq x y z
N MET A 1 -15.05 55.97 -19.72
CA MET A 1 -15.87 54.77 -19.97
C MET A 1 -15.09 53.60 -19.40
N GLU A 2 -15.68 52.95 -18.40
CA GLU A 2 -15.03 51.98 -17.52
C GLU A 2 -14.75 50.65 -18.24
N ALA A 3 -13.59 50.08 -17.94
CA ALA A 3 -13.19 48.76 -18.38
C ALA A 3 -13.96 47.71 -17.56
N ASN A 4 -14.93 47.04 -18.18
CA ASN A 4 -15.56 45.87 -17.58
C ASN A 4 -14.54 44.72 -17.54
N THR A 5 -14.05 44.46 -16.34
CA THR A 5 -13.28 43.28 -15.97
C THR A 5 -14.03 42.02 -16.40
N LEU A 6 -13.46 41.25 -17.34
CA LEU A 6 -13.88 39.88 -17.62
C LEU A 6 -13.86 39.12 -16.30
N GLY A 7 -15.04 38.75 -15.82
CA GLY A 7 -15.18 37.88 -14.67
C GLY A 7 -14.34 36.62 -14.89
N SER A 8 -13.45 36.35 -13.94
CA SER A 8 -12.75 35.08 -13.82
C SER A 8 -13.80 33.98 -13.69
N VAL A 9 -14.22 33.43 -14.82
CA VAL A 9 -14.99 32.19 -14.88
C VAL A 9 -14.01 31.13 -14.42
N THR A 10 -14.12 30.74 -13.15
CA THR A 10 -13.45 29.54 -12.66
C THR A 10 -13.80 28.41 -13.64
N PRO A 11 -12.81 27.75 -14.25
CA PRO A 11 -13.09 26.69 -15.21
C PRO A 11 -13.96 25.66 -14.51
N ARG A 12 -15.22 25.52 -14.95
CA ARG A 12 -16.11 24.47 -14.42
C ARG A 12 -15.35 23.17 -14.60
N LYS A 13 -15.14 22.42 -13.49
CA LYS A 13 -14.42 21.14 -13.52
C LYS A 13 -14.94 20.31 -14.69
N PRO A 14 -14.10 20.03 -15.71
CA PRO A 14 -14.55 19.23 -16.84
C PRO A 14 -15.05 17.89 -16.31
N VAL A 15 -16.21 17.45 -16.80
CA VAL A 15 -16.76 16.15 -16.44
C VAL A 15 -15.81 15.11 -17.03
N LEU A 16 -14.98 14.53 -16.17
CA LEU A 16 -14.05 13.47 -16.56
C LEU A 16 -14.83 12.33 -17.23
N SER A 17 -14.24 11.76 -18.28
CA SER A 17 -14.71 10.49 -18.83
C SER A 17 -14.74 9.42 -17.72
N VAL A 18 -15.56 8.40 -17.91
CA VAL A 18 -15.67 7.30 -16.94
C VAL A 18 -14.31 6.65 -16.69
N SER A 19 -13.51 6.46 -17.75
CA SER A 19 -12.14 5.92 -17.67
C SER A 19 -11.20 6.84 -16.88
N ALA A 20 -11.19 8.15 -17.18
CA ALA A 20 -10.33 9.09 -16.47
C ALA A 20 -10.68 9.20 -14.98
N ARG A 21 -11.97 9.14 -14.63
CA ARG A 21 -12.42 9.06 -13.24
C ARG A 21 -11.93 7.77 -12.57
N LYS A 22 -12.10 6.63 -13.25
CA LYS A 22 -11.68 5.32 -12.74
C LYS A 22 -10.18 5.27 -12.46
N ILE A 23 -9.36 5.82 -13.35
CA ILE A 23 -7.89 5.90 -13.17
C ILE A 23 -7.55 6.77 -11.98
N LYS A 24 -8.18 7.94 -11.84
CA LYS A 24 -7.96 8.84 -10.71
C LYS A 24 -8.34 8.19 -9.37
N ASP A 25 -9.48 7.50 -9.31
CA ASP A 25 -9.94 6.84 -8.09
C ASP A 25 -9.02 5.65 -7.76
N ASN A 26 -8.59 4.87 -8.76
CA ASN A 26 -7.60 3.79 -8.60
C ASN A 26 -6.27 4.29 -8.04
N ALA A 27 -5.78 5.44 -8.51
CA ALA A 27 -4.56 6.06 -7.99
C ALA A 27 -4.69 6.48 -6.51
N ALA A 28 -5.86 7.01 -6.12
CA ALA A 28 -6.13 7.31 -4.72
C ALA A 28 -6.17 6.04 -3.85
N ASP A 29 -6.78 4.96 -4.36
CA ASP A 29 -6.80 3.67 -3.69
C ASP A 29 -5.39 3.08 -3.52
N TRP A 30 -4.53 3.18 -4.54
CA TRP A 30 -3.12 2.80 -4.45
C TRP A 30 -2.40 3.52 -3.32
N HIS A 31 -2.52 4.84 -3.27
CA HIS A 31 -1.90 5.65 -2.22
C HIS A 31 -2.36 5.19 -0.83
N ASN A 32 -3.66 4.98 -0.64
CA ASN A 32 -4.21 4.49 0.61
C ASN A 32 -3.72 3.09 0.98
N LEU A 33 -3.53 2.20 0.01
CA LEU A 33 -3.01 0.86 0.23
C LEU A 33 -1.51 0.88 0.57
N ILE A 34 -0.73 1.75 -0.06
CA ILE A 34 0.71 1.93 0.24
C ILE A 34 0.88 2.42 1.68
N LEU A 35 0.14 3.44 2.11
CA LEU A 35 0.21 3.93 3.50
C LEU A 35 -0.14 2.83 4.52
N LYS A 36 -1.14 1.99 4.21
CA LYS A 36 -1.50 0.85 5.06
C LYS A 36 -0.43 -0.24 5.05
N TRP A 37 0.20 -0.49 3.90
CA TRP A 37 1.28 -1.45 3.75
C TRP A 37 2.49 -1.05 4.59
N GLU A 38 2.90 0.22 4.50
CA GLU A 38 4.03 0.78 5.26
C GLU A 38 3.78 0.67 6.76
N ALA A 39 2.64 1.16 7.25
CA ALA A 39 2.29 1.09 8.67
C ALA A 39 2.27 -0.35 9.21
N LEU A 40 1.73 -1.29 8.42
CA LEU A 40 1.67 -2.71 8.80
C LEU A 40 3.04 -3.37 8.76
N SER A 41 3.90 -2.98 7.80
CA SER A 41 5.28 -3.45 7.70
C SER A 41 6.11 -2.98 8.89
N ASP A 42 6.01 -1.70 9.26
CA ASP A 42 6.70 -1.13 10.42
C ASP A 42 6.30 -1.83 11.72
N ALA A 43 5.00 -2.08 11.91
CA ALA A 43 4.49 -2.87 13.03
C ALA A 43 5.07 -4.30 13.02
N GLY A 44 5.08 -4.97 11.86
CA GLY A 44 5.66 -6.30 11.71
C GLY A 44 7.15 -6.36 12.03
N PHE A 45 7.93 -5.37 11.58
CA PHE A 45 9.35 -5.27 11.89
C PHE A 45 9.60 -5.04 13.39
N ALA A 46 8.78 -4.20 14.04
CA ALA A 46 8.85 -4.02 15.48
C ALA A 46 8.56 -5.32 16.23
N THR A 47 7.50 -6.06 15.86
CA THR A 47 7.18 -7.37 16.45
C THR A 47 8.30 -8.38 16.23
N ALA A 48 8.87 -8.45 15.02
CA ALA A 48 10.00 -9.33 14.72
C ALA A 48 11.25 -9.00 15.54
N ASN A 49 11.52 -7.72 15.76
CA ASN A 49 12.62 -7.27 16.63
C ASN A 49 12.39 -7.67 18.09
N ASN A 50 11.16 -7.53 18.58
CA ASN A 50 10.79 -7.98 19.93
C ASN A 50 10.98 -9.50 20.08
N ILE A 51 10.54 -10.31 19.10
CA ILE A 51 10.79 -11.76 19.07
C ILE A 51 12.28 -12.07 19.20
N ALA A 52 13.14 -11.38 18.44
CA ALA A 52 14.58 -11.58 18.51
C ALA A 52 15.13 -11.24 19.90
N ASN A 53 14.71 -10.10 20.48
CA ASN A 53 15.13 -9.66 21.80
C ASN A 53 14.67 -10.62 22.91
N THR A 54 13.43 -11.10 22.85
CA THR A 54 12.88 -12.09 23.80
C THR A 54 13.68 -13.40 23.72
N LYS A 55 13.98 -13.88 22.50
CA LYS A 55 14.83 -15.07 22.33
C LYS A 55 16.25 -14.89 22.89
N VAL A 56 16.88 -13.74 22.65
CA VAL A 56 18.22 -13.45 23.21
C VAL A 56 18.17 -13.43 24.74
N SER A 57 17.12 -12.84 25.32
CA SER A 57 16.93 -12.76 26.77
C SER A 57 16.74 -14.14 27.40
N LEU A 58 15.89 -14.99 26.81
CA LEU A 58 15.68 -16.36 27.26
C LEU A 58 16.98 -17.17 27.24
N LEU A 59 17.73 -17.12 26.13
CA LEU A 59 19.02 -17.80 26.01
C LEU A 59 20.06 -17.30 27.02
N SER A 60 20.06 -15.99 27.32
CA SER A 60 20.98 -15.41 28.29
C SER A 60 20.67 -15.85 29.73
N LYS A 61 19.39 -16.00 30.07
CA LYS A 61 18.92 -16.46 31.38
C LYS A 61 19.28 -17.93 31.61
N ASP A 62 19.03 -18.79 30.61
CA ASP A 62 19.43 -20.20 30.65
C ASP A 62 20.94 -20.35 30.89
N ARG A 63 21.78 -19.53 30.24
CA ARG A 63 23.24 -19.58 30.43
C ARG A 63 23.64 -19.23 31.87
N THR A 64 23.03 -18.22 32.48
CA THR A 64 23.35 -17.81 33.86
C THR A 64 22.88 -18.83 34.90
N GLU A 65 21.77 -19.52 34.66
CA GLU A 65 21.26 -20.58 35.55
C GLU A 65 22.14 -21.84 35.47
N LEU A 66 22.65 -22.18 34.28
CA LEU A 66 23.58 -23.30 34.07
C LEU A 66 24.96 -23.07 34.70
N GLU A 67 25.49 -21.84 34.67
CA GLU A 67 26.77 -21.50 35.30
C GLU A 67 26.69 -21.48 36.85
N SER A 68 25.50 -21.33 37.43
CA SER A 68 25.29 -21.33 38.88
C SER A 68 25.02 -22.72 39.47
N SER A 69 24.78 -23.75 38.65
CA SER A 69 24.44 -25.10 39.10
C SER A 69 25.58 -26.09 38.84
N ASP A 70 26.45 -26.24 39.83
CA ASP A 70 27.52 -27.25 39.86
C ASP A 70 26.92 -28.63 40.19
N GLY A 71 26.18 -29.21 39.23
CA GLY A 71 25.55 -30.53 39.43
C GLY A 71 24.37 -30.81 38.52
N HIS A 72 24.63 -31.64 37.51
CA HIS A 72 23.70 -32.60 36.88
C HIS A 72 22.23 -32.15 36.72
N ALA A 73 21.95 -31.22 35.81
CA ALA A 73 20.58 -30.90 35.42
C ALA A 73 20.27 -31.43 34.01
N GLU A 74 19.27 -32.30 33.96
CA GLU A 74 18.60 -32.78 32.76
C GLU A 74 18.16 -31.59 31.90
N LYS A 75 18.29 -31.71 30.56
CA LYS A 75 18.02 -30.65 29.60
C LYS A 75 16.52 -30.33 29.58
N THR A 76 16.05 -29.53 30.53
CA THR A 76 14.72 -28.95 30.50
C THR A 76 14.68 -28.05 29.28
N HIS A 77 13.88 -28.44 28.29
CA HIS A 77 13.60 -27.61 27.13
C HIS A 77 13.19 -26.21 27.60
N PRO A 78 13.62 -25.14 26.90
CA PRO A 78 13.28 -23.78 27.30
C PRO A 78 11.77 -23.71 27.42
N GLU A 79 11.35 -23.35 28.62
CA GLU A 79 9.96 -23.29 29.05
C GLU A 79 9.16 -22.53 27.99
N TYR A 80 8.05 -23.14 27.56
CA TYR A 80 7.15 -22.55 26.57
C TYR A 80 6.84 -21.10 26.97
N SER A 81 7.31 -20.16 26.17
CA SER A 81 7.17 -18.72 26.43
C SER A 81 5.85 -18.26 25.83
N GLU A 82 4.83 -18.09 26.68
CA GLU A 82 3.52 -17.55 26.28
C GLU A 82 3.66 -16.19 25.58
N GLU A 83 4.58 -15.35 26.05
CA GLU A 83 4.93 -14.06 25.42
C GLU A 83 5.47 -14.24 23.99
N LEU A 84 6.35 -15.23 23.77
CA LEU A 84 6.90 -15.50 22.45
C LEU A 84 5.83 -16.03 21.49
N GLU A 85 4.91 -16.87 21.98
CA GLU A 85 3.78 -17.34 21.19
C GLU A 85 2.86 -16.17 20.79
N GLU A 86 2.55 -15.27 21.73
CA GLU A 86 1.73 -14.09 21.43
C GLU A 86 2.38 -13.21 20.37
N LEU A 87 3.68 -12.94 20.48
CA LEU A 87 4.42 -12.19 19.47
C LEU A 87 4.43 -12.89 18.11
N CYS A 88 4.53 -14.22 18.07
CA CYS A 88 4.44 -14.99 16.83
C CYS A 88 3.04 -14.90 16.22
N GLU A 89 1.98 -14.95 17.02
CA GLU A 89 0.60 -14.79 16.55
C GLU A 89 0.35 -13.38 16.00
N GLN A 90 0.84 -12.35 16.69
CA GLN A 90 0.77 -10.96 16.22
C GLN A 90 1.52 -10.78 14.88
N LEU A 91 2.70 -11.38 14.74
CA LEU A 91 3.45 -11.34 13.48
C LEU A 91 2.69 -12.08 12.37
N ARG A 92 2.05 -13.22 12.67
CA ARG A 92 1.22 -13.95 11.71
C ARG A 92 0.02 -13.12 11.24
N ALA A 93 -0.69 -12.49 12.18
CA ALA A 93 -1.81 -11.60 11.86
C ALA A 93 -1.38 -10.41 10.98
N THR A 94 -0.16 -9.90 11.20
CA THR A 94 0.45 -8.85 10.36
C THR A 94 0.68 -9.34 8.93
N LEU A 95 1.26 -10.54 8.77
CA LEU A 95 1.47 -11.15 7.45
C LEU A 95 0.15 -11.37 6.70
N ASP A 96 -0.87 -11.89 7.39
CA ASP A 96 -2.22 -12.05 6.80
C ASP A 96 -2.81 -10.71 6.34
N GLY A 97 -2.57 -9.64 7.11
CA GLY A 97 -2.95 -8.28 6.72
C GLY A 97 -2.22 -7.81 5.46
N LEU A 98 -0.92 -8.06 5.33
CA LEU A 98 -0.12 -7.73 4.16
C LEU A 98 -0.61 -8.51 2.92
N THR A 99 -0.91 -9.80 3.05
CA THR A 99 -1.49 -10.61 1.97
C THR A 99 -2.82 -10.03 1.50
N LYS A 100 -3.69 -9.58 2.42
CA LYS A 100 -4.96 -8.92 2.04
C LYS A 100 -4.73 -7.61 1.28
N ILE A 101 -3.70 -6.85 1.62
CA ILE A 101 -3.34 -5.62 0.89
C ILE A 101 -2.83 -5.97 -0.51
N GLN A 102 -1.97 -6.99 -0.63
CA GLN A 102 -1.45 -7.45 -1.92
C GLN A 102 -2.59 -7.84 -2.88
N VAL A 103 -3.57 -8.63 -2.43
CA VAL A 103 -4.73 -9.01 -3.26
C VAL A 103 -5.51 -7.78 -3.75
N LYS A 104 -5.64 -6.74 -2.91
CA LYS A 104 -6.29 -5.49 -3.32
C LYS A 104 -5.48 -4.75 -4.37
N MET A 105 -4.15 -4.68 -4.20
CA MET A 105 -3.23 -4.07 -5.16
C MET A 105 -3.28 -4.79 -6.52
N GLU A 106 -3.29 -6.13 -6.53
CA GLU A 106 -3.45 -6.92 -7.74
C GLU A 106 -4.76 -6.61 -8.47
N LYS A 107 -5.87 -6.51 -7.73
CA LYS A 107 -7.17 -6.12 -8.28
C LYS A 107 -7.14 -4.71 -8.89
N LEU A 108 -6.46 -3.76 -8.26
CA LEU A 108 -6.29 -2.41 -8.82
C LEU A 108 -5.48 -2.46 -10.12
N SER A 109 -4.40 -3.23 -10.17
CA SER A 109 -3.61 -3.46 -11.39
C SER A 109 -4.45 -4.05 -12.53
N SER A 110 -5.23 -5.11 -12.26
CA SER A 110 -6.13 -5.70 -13.25
C SER A 110 -7.18 -4.72 -13.74
N THR A 111 -7.72 -3.88 -12.84
CA THR A 111 -8.70 -2.85 -13.21
C THR A 111 -8.09 -1.83 -14.15
N THR A 112 -6.90 -1.32 -13.84
CA THR A 112 -6.20 -0.34 -14.68
C THR A 112 -5.84 -0.92 -16.04
N LYS A 113 -5.35 -2.17 -16.07
CA LYS A 113 -5.11 -2.89 -17.33
C LYS A 113 -6.37 -2.98 -18.19
N GLY A 114 -7.51 -3.37 -17.59
CA GLY A 114 -8.79 -3.44 -18.31
C GLY A 114 -9.26 -2.08 -18.86
N VAL A 115 -9.01 -0.98 -18.14
CA VAL A 115 -9.29 0.37 -18.65
C VAL A 115 -8.40 0.70 -19.85
N CYS A 116 -7.10 0.41 -19.78
CA CYS A 116 -6.17 0.64 -20.88
C CYS A 116 -6.54 -0.18 -22.13
N GLU A 117 -6.89 -1.46 -21.96
CA GLU A 117 -7.34 -2.33 -23.05
C GLU A 117 -8.62 -1.81 -23.70
N LEU A 118 -9.57 -1.34 -22.90
CA LEU A 118 -10.82 -0.76 -23.40
C LEU A 118 -10.58 0.53 -24.18
N GLU A 119 -9.71 1.41 -23.70
CA GLU A 119 -9.34 2.62 -24.44
C GLU A 119 -8.61 2.30 -25.75
N ASN A 120 -7.69 1.33 -25.73
CA ASN A 120 -7.01 0.87 -26.95
C ASN A 120 -8.00 0.25 -27.95
N TYR A 121 -9.02 -0.49 -27.48
CA TYR A 121 -10.07 -1.02 -28.33
C TYR A 121 -10.92 0.08 -28.98
N HIS A 122 -11.30 1.11 -28.21
CA HIS A 122 -12.12 2.22 -28.73
C HIS A 122 -11.37 3.13 -29.70
N TYR A 123 -10.06 3.34 -29.52
CA TYR A 123 -9.30 4.31 -30.31
C TYR A 123 -8.29 3.70 -31.29
N GLY A 124 -7.97 2.41 -31.20
CA GLY A 124 -7.19 1.67 -32.20
C GLY A 124 -5.85 2.30 -32.61
N ALA A 125 -5.27 1.80 -33.70
CA ALA A 125 -4.06 2.37 -34.32
C ALA A 125 -4.35 3.60 -35.23
N GLU A 126 -5.61 3.78 -35.65
CA GLU A 126 -6.02 4.80 -36.63
C GLU A 126 -7.06 5.81 -36.09
N GLY A 127 -7.53 5.67 -34.85
CA GLY A 127 -8.57 6.54 -34.28
C GLY A 127 -8.00 7.71 -33.49
N GLY A 128 -8.33 8.94 -33.90
CA GLY A 128 -7.91 10.16 -33.21
C GLY A 128 -8.26 10.11 -31.71
N ARG A 129 -7.23 10.08 -30.85
CA ARG A 129 -7.42 10.21 -29.40
C ARG A 129 -8.18 11.49 -29.12
N PRO A 130 -9.26 11.46 -28.31
CA PRO A 130 -9.85 12.68 -27.79
C PRO A 130 -8.78 13.40 -26.97
N VAL A 131 -8.68 14.72 -27.16
CA VAL A 131 -7.69 15.54 -26.47
C VAL A 131 -7.93 15.42 -24.96
N LEU A 132 -6.98 14.80 -24.24
CA LEU A 132 -7.08 14.53 -22.79
C LEU A 132 -7.15 15.81 -21.95
N PHE A 133 -6.80 16.95 -22.55
CA PHE A 133 -6.82 18.26 -21.94
C PHE A 133 -7.77 19.20 -22.69
N HIS A 134 -8.89 19.53 -22.06
CA HIS A 134 -9.82 20.55 -22.52
C HIS A 134 -9.42 21.97 -22.09
N THR A 135 -8.18 22.16 -21.60
CA THR A 135 -7.74 23.47 -21.06
C THR A 135 -7.46 24.50 -22.15
N TRP A 136 -7.43 24.09 -23.42
CA TRP A 136 -7.11 24.98 -24.55
C TRP A 136 -8.28 25.05 -25.53
N PRO A 137 -8.82 26.26 -25.82
CA PRO A 137 -9.81 26.44 -26.86
C PRO A 137 -9.24 26.02 -28.22
N THR A 138 -9.91 25.09 -28.90
CA THR A 138 -9.52 24.59 -30.23
C THR A 138 -9.50 25.70 -31.29
N ALA A 139 -10.16 26.83 -31.03
CA ALA A 139 -10.15 28.04 -31.88
C ALA A 139 -8.74 28.61 -32.14
N HIS A 140 -7.74 28.28 -31.32
CA HIS A 140 -6.36 28.72 -31.53
C HIS A 140 -5.51 27.77 -32.38
N PHE A 141 -6.04 26.63 -32.83
CA PHE A 141 -5.28 25.58 -33.52
C PHE A 141 -5.72 25.29 -34.97
N CYS A 142 -6.75 25.96 -35.50
CA CYS A 142 -7.09 25.89 -36.93
C CYS A 142 -6.68 27.18 -37.63
N ALA A 143 -5.60 27.09 -38.43
CA ALA A 143 -5.23 28.05 -39.46
C ALA A 143 -5.26 27.33 -40.81
#